data_AF-A0A9D0IJ69-F1
#
_entry.id   AF-A0A9D0IJ69-F1
#
_cell.length_a   1.000
_cell.length_b   1.000
_cell.length_c   1.000
_cell.angle_alpha   90.00
_cell.angle_beta   90.00
_cell.angle_gamma   90.00
#
_symmetry.space_group_name_H-M   'P 1'
#
loop_
_entity.id
_entity.type
_entity.pdbx_description
1 polymer ?
#
loop_
_entity_poly.entity_id
_entity_poly.type
_entity_poly.pdbx_seq_one_letter_code
_entity_poly.pdbx_strand_id
1 'polypeptide(L)'
;MFPAEKENRHKLPCTLHTGPAEPLYKRLPREDEHGKPLTDFMMIIPKLRTRPQHIVQQTIQKIERVLERHSGIVVFADLNLKLNVLWVIVRPVPGSCWNLPMAINHEVPEALLVAQPA
;
A
#
# COMPACT_ATOMS: atom_id res chain seq x y z
N MET A 1 22.28 23.00 34.53
CA MET A 1 21.37 22.85 35.68
C MET A 1 20.26 23.87 35.51
N PHE A 2 19.00 23.44 35.73
CA PHE A 2 17.72 24.15 35.57
C PHE A 2 17.13 24.26 34.14
N PRO A 3 15.79 24.11 33.99
CA PRO A 3 15.22 22.95 33.30
C PRO A 3 14.03 23.23 32.36
N ALA A 4 13.53 22.15 31.74
CA ALA A 4 12.15 21.83 31.37
C ALA A 4 11.20 22.93 30.83
N GLU A 5 10.84 22.80 29.55
CA GLU A 5 9.50 23.15 29.07
C GLU A 5 8.85 21.94 28.39
N LYS A 6 7.82 21.43 29.05
CA LYS A 6 6.79 20.58 28.47
C LYS A 6 5.97 21.44 27.51
N GLU A 7 5.89 21.07 26.24
CA GLU A 7 4.70 21.41 25.45
C GLU A 7 4.36 20.29 24.48
N ASN A 8 3.47 19.42 24.95
CA ASN A 8 2.65 18.55 24.12
C ASN A 8 1.69 19.45 23.33
N ARG A 9 1.98 19.67 22.05
CA ARG A 9 1.02 20.20 21.09
C ARG A 9 0.96 19.26 19.91
N HIS A 10 -0.12 18.48 19.89
CA HIS A 10 -0.64 17.83 18.71
C HIS A 10 -0.78 18.86 17.59
N LYS A 11 0.25 18.99 16.75
CA LYS A 11 0.15 19.62 15.44
C LYS A 11 0.17 18.50 14.42
N LEU A 12 -1.00 18.17 13.90
CA LEU A 12 -1.13 17.54 12.59
C LEU A 12 -0.41 18.46 11.59
N PRO A 13 0.68 18.05 10.93
CA PRO A 13 1.28 18.88 9.91
C PRO A 13 0.47 18.71 8.63
N CYS A 14 -0.70 19.35 8.56
CA CYS A 14 -1.37 19.64 7.29
C CYS A 14 -0.71 20.86 6.66
N THR A 15 0.54 20.69 6.21
CA THR A 15 1.17 21.59 5.25
C THR A 15 0.92 21.02 3.85
N LEU A 16 -0.02 21.62 3.12
CA LEU A 16 -0.19 21.40 1.68
C LEU A 16 1.03 21.96 0.96
N HIS A 17 2.05 21.12 0.80
CA HIS A 17 3.29 21.48 0.12
C HIS A 17 3.11 21.34 -1.40
N THR A 18 3.12 22.44 -2.14
CA THR A 18 3.10 22.52 -3.61
C THR A 18 4.48 22.28 -4.24
N GLY A 19 5.31 21.43 -3.61
CA GLY A 19 6.56 20.93 -4.20
C GLY A 19 6.31 19.64 -5.00
N PRO A 20 7.26 19.18 -5.83
CA PRO A 20 7.15 17.86 -6.45
C PRO A 20 6.90 16.85 -5.33
N ALA A 21 5.78 16.12 -5.43
CA ALA A 21 5.43 15.13 -4.43
C ALA A 21 6.62 14.17 -4.31
N GLU A 22 7.25 14.14 -3.12
CA GLU A 22 8.26 13.13 -2.85
C GLU A 22 7.76 11.76 -3.33
N PRO A 23 8.59 11.00 -4.04
CA PRO A 23 8.20 9.70 -4.53
C PRO A 23 7.62 8.87 -3.38
N LEU A 24 6.54 8.12 -3.64
CA LEU A 24 5.82 7.42 -2.58
C LEU A 24 6.75 6.49 -1.74
N TYR A 25 7.82 5.97 -2.34
CA TYR A 25 8.86 5.18 -1.65
C TYR A 25 9.69 5.93 -0.60
N LYS A 26 9.68 7.27 -0.58
CA LYS A 26 10.32 8.09 0.48
C LYS A 26 9.37 8.38 1.65
N ARG A 27 8.08 8.14 1.48
CA ARG A 27 7.04 8.49 2.46
C ARG A 27 6.64 7.34 3.36
N LEU A 28 7.16 6.14 3.10
CA LEU A 28 6.75 4.93 3.79
C LEU A 28 7.92 4.34 4.60
N PRO A 29 7.64 3.71 5.75
CA PRO A 29 8.65 3.01 6.52
C PRO A 29 9.31 1.95 5.62
N ARG A 30 10.63 1.87 5.65
CA ARG A 30 11.38 0.76 5.03
C ARG A 30 11.48 -0.45 5.95
N GLU A 31 11.25 -0.21 7.23
CA GLU A 31 11.37 -1.18 8.29
C GLU A 31 10.08 -1.21 9.09
N ASP A 32 9.80 -2.37 9.66
CA ASP A 32 8.71 -2.55 10.61
C ASP A 32 9.09 -2.04 12.01
N GLU A 33 8.16 -2.14 12.96
CA GLU A 33 8.36 -1.67 14.34
C GLU A 33 9.51 -2.38 15.10
N HIS A 34 10.06 -3.46 14.54
CA HIS A 34 11.17 -4.23 15.08
C HIS A 34 12.47 -4.07 14.26
N GLY A 35 12.52 -3.14 13.29
CA GLY A 35 13.68 -2.91 12.45
C GLY A 35 13.87 -3.96 11.34
N LYS A 36 12.85 -4.78 11.03
CA LYS A 36 12.91 -5.75 9.92
C LYS A 36 12.55 -5.09 8.60
N PRO A 37 13.23 -5.42 7.49
CA PRO A 37 12.91 -4.84 6.19
C PRO A 37 11.50 -5.22 5.76
N LEU A 38 10.76 -4.25 5.23
CA LEU A 38 9.48 -4.50 4.56
C LEU A 38 9.71 -4.89 3.11
N THR A 39 8.78 -5.65 2.55
CA THR A 39 8.80 -6.04 1.13
C THR A 39 7.59 -5.44 0.44
N ASP A 40 7.75 -5.03 -0.80
CA ASP A 40 6.67 -4.48 -1.59
C ASP A 40 6.44 -5.27 -2.89
N PHE A 41 5.23 -5.13 -3.43
CA PHE A 41 4.91 -5.61 -4.77
C PHE A 41 3.89 -4.68 -5.43
N MET A 42 3.93 -4.66 -6.75
CA MET A 42 2.98 -3.89 -7.56
C MET A 42 2.14 -4.83 -8.42
N MET A 43 0.86 -4.52 -8.60
CA MET A 43 0.00 -5.17 -9.58
C MET A 43 -0.60 -4.13 -10.53
N ILE A 44 -0.65 -4.45 -11.82
CA ILE A 44 -1.37 -3.67 -12.83
C ILE A 44 -2.75 -4.30 -13.03
N ILE A 45 -3.79 -3.47 -13.08
CA ILE A 45 -5.18 -3.89 -13.33
C ILE A 45 -5.65 -3.26 -14.65
N PRO A 46 -5.38 -3.88 -15.81
CA PRO A 46 -5.57 -3.24 -17.11
C PRO A 46 -7.00 -2.73 -17.30
N LYS A 47 -7.09 -1.50 -17.83
CA LYS A 47 -8.36 -0.85 -18.20
C LYS A 47 -9.30 -0.56 -17.02
N LEU A 48 -8.90 -0.74 -15.76
CA LEU A 48 -9.79 -0.53 -14.61
C LEU A 48 -10.47 0.85 -14.66
N ARG A 49 -9.70 1.93 -14.84
CA ARG A 49 -10.22 3.31 -14.92
C ARG A 49 -11.21 3.59 -16.06
N THR A 50 -11.18 2.80 -17.12
CA THR A 50 -12.06 2.99 -18.29
C THR A 50 -13.34 2.18 -18.19
N ARG A 51 -13.49 1.35 -17.15
CA ARG A 51 -14.70 0.58 -16.89
C ARG A 51 -15.79 1.47 -16.29
N PRO A 52 -17.07 1.04 -16.35
CA PRO A 52 -18.15 1.72 -15.65
C PRO A 52 -17.85 1.87 -14.15
N GLN A 53 -18.26 2.98 -13.55
CA GLN A 53 -17.96 3.32 -12.16
C GLN A 53 -18.37 2.21 -11.16
N HIS A 54 -19.51 1.56 -11.39
CA HIS A 54 -19.95 0.47 -10.52
C HIS A 54 -19.00 -0.75 -10.57
N ILE A 55 -18.43 -1.07 -11.74
CA ILE A 55 -17.44 -2.15 -11.87
C ILE A 55 -16.14 -1.76 -11.16
N VAL A 56 -15.70 -0.50 -11.30
CA VAL A 56 -14.51 0.01 -10.59
C VAL A 56 -14.69 -0.14 -9.07
N GLN A 57 -15.84 0.29 -8.55
CA GLN A 57 -16.16 0.17 -7.13
C GLN A 57 -16.21 -1.29 -6.66
N GLN A 58 -16.83 -2.18 -7.44
CA GLN A 58 -16.84 -3.62 -7.14
C GLN A 58 -15.43 -4.21 -7.11
N THR A 59 -14.55 -3.84 -8.05
CA THR A 59 -13.15 -4.29 -8.05
C THR A 59 -12.40 -3.76 -6.83
N ILE A 60 -12.60 -2.50 -6.43
CA ILE A 60 -12.00 -1.92 -5.22
C ILE A 60 -12.45 -2.72 -3.98
N GLN A 61 -13.75 -2.95 -3.82
CA GLN A 61 -14.28 -3.72 -2.69
C GLN A 61 -13.72 -5.14 -2.61
N LYS A 62 -13.54 -5.80 -3.75
CA LYS A 62 -12.90 -7.13 -3.81
C LYS A 62 -11.45 -7.09 -3.31
N ILE A 63 -10.69 -6.09 -3.74
CA ILE A 63 -9.30 -5.89 -3.32
C ILE A 63 -9.25 -5.60 -1.82
N GLU A 64 -10.06 -4.66 -1.32
CA GLU A 64 -10.16 -4.31 0.10
C GLU A 64 -10.43 -5.55 0.96
N ARG A 65 -11.41 -6.39 0.57
CA ARG A 65 -11.72 -7.64 1.28
C ARG A 65 -10.56 -8.63 1.30
N VAL A 66 -9.71 -8.68 0.27
CA VAL A 66 -8.50 -9.50 0.28
C VAL A 66 -7.47 -8.92 1.24
N LEU A 67 -7.26 -7.60 1.21
CA LEU A 67 -6.30 -6.93 2.09
C LEU A 67 -6.70 -7.04 3.57
N GLU A 68 -7.98 -6.89 3.90
CA GLU A 68 -8.51 -7.06 5.26
C GLU A 68 -8.24 -8.47 5.82
N ARG A 69 -8.46 -9.51 5.00
CA ARG A 69 -8.14 -10.90 5.34
C ARG A 69 -6.65 -11.13 5.62
N HIS A 70 -5.79 -10.25 5.12
CA HIS A 70 -4.34 -10.29 5.27
C HIS A 70 -3.79 -9.12 6.09
N SER A 71 -4.62 -8.46 6.90
CA SER A 71 -4.26 -7.29 7.71
C SER A 71 -3.09 -7.53 8.67
N GLY A 72 -2.83 -8.78 9.07
CA GLY A 72 -1.66 -9.13 9.88
C GLY A 72 -0.31 -9.00 9.16
N ILE A 73 -0.31 -8.96 7.83
CA ILE A 73 0.92 -8.83 7.03
C ILE A 73 0.96 -7.54 6.20
N VAL A 74 -0.19 -6.99 5.82
CA VAL A 74 -0.28 -5.75 5.02
C VAL A 74 0.03 -4.56 5.92
N VAL A 75 1.05 -3.78 5.54
CA VAL A 75 1.41 -2.52 6.20
C VAL A 75 0.77 -1.35 5.49
N PHE A 76 0.74 -1.40 4.16
CA PHE A 76 0.23 -0.32 3.33
C PHE A 76 -0.28 -0.85 2.00
N ALA A 77 -1.34 -0.23 1.47
CA ALA A 77 -1.81 -0.46 0.11
C ALA A 77 -2.32 0.85 -0.50
N ASP A 78 -1.93 1.13 -1.74
CA ASP A 78 -2.38 2.28 -2.52
C ASP A 78 -2.81 1.84 -3.91
N LEU A 79 -4.02 2.22 -4.31
CA LEU A 79 -4.53 2.00 -5.67
C LEU A 79 -4.52 3.32 -6.44
N ASN A 80 -3.54 3.46 -7.33
CA ASN A 80 -3.48 4.57 -8.26
C ASN A 80 -4.37 4.28 -9.48
N LEU A 81 -5.63 4.71 -9.42
CA LEU A 81 -6.58 4.56 -10.53
C LEU A 81 -6.15 5.30 -11.82
N LYS A 82 -5.34 6.36 -11.74
CA LYS A 82 -4.84 7.03 -12.95
C LYS A 82 -3.92 6.10 -13.75
N LEU A 83 -3.11 5.29 -13.07
CA LEU A 83 -2.18 4.33 -13.67
C LEU A 83 -2.74 2.89 -13.74
N ASN A 84 -3.84 2.62 -13.04
CA ASN A 84 -4.34 1.27 -12.74
C ASN A 84 -3.30 0.39 -12.03
N VAL A 85 -2.54 0.97 -11.10
CA VAL A 85 -1.49 0.26 -10.35
C VAL A 85 -1.92 0.16 -8.89
N LEU A 86 -1.92 -1.05 -8.36
CA LEU A 86 -2.01 -1.34 -6.94
C LEU A 86 -0.58 -1.57 -6.41
N TRP A 87 -0.16 -0.79 -5.43
CA TRP A 87 1.10 -1.00 -4.73
C TRP A 87 0.82 -1.43 -3.29
N VAL A 88 1.47 -2.49 -2.84
CA VAL A 88 1.26 -3.06 -1.51
C VAL A 88 2.61 -3.27 -0.84
N ILE A 89 2.71 -2.86 0.42
CA ILE A 89 3.84 -3.12 1.30
C ILE A 89 3.40 -4.13 2.36
N VAL A 90 4.20 -5.17 2.55
CA VAL A 90 3.94 -6.28 3.47
C VAL A 90 5.13 -6.52 4.40
N ARG A 91 4.84 -7.05 5.59
CA ARG A 91 5.84 -7.63 6.48
C ARG A 91 6.29 -8.98 5.91
N PRO A 92 7.60 -9.27 5.79
CA PRO A 92 8.07 -10.57 5.33
C PRO A 92 7.72 -11.64 6.37
N VAL A 93 6.88 -12.60 5.99
CA VAL A 93 6.55 -13.76 6.82
C VAL A 93 7.36 -14.96 6.32
N PRO A 94 8.25 -15.54 7.15
CA PRO A 94 8.97 -16.75 6.80
C PRO A 94 8.00 -17.86 6.37
N GLY A 95 8.17 -18.38 5.16
CA GLY A 95 7.35 -19.48 4.62
C GLY A 95 6.02 -19.08 3.95
N SER A 96 5.71 -17.78 3.80
CA SER A 96 4.45 -17.32 3.17
C SER A 96 4.65 -16.19 2.16
N CYS A 97 5.62 -16.32 1.27
CA CYS A 97 5.99 -15.23 0.34
C CYS A 97 4.96 -14.93 -0.77
N TRP A 98 3.89 -15.73 -0.93
CA TRP A 98 3.11 -15.71 -2.18
C TRP A 98 1.58 -15.71 -2.04
N ASN A 99 1.01 -15.73 -0.84
CA ASN A 99 -0.45 -15.87 -0.74
C ASN A 99 -1.21 -14.60 -1.20
N LEU A 100 -0.67 -13.41 -0.92
CA LEU A 100 -1.42 -12.17 -1.14
C LEU A 100 -1.61 -11.80 -2.62
N PRO A 101 -0.56 -11.75 -3.48
CA PRO A 101 -0.76 -11.47 -4.90
C PRO A 101 -1.66 -12.50 -5.59
N MET A 102 -1.55 -13.77 -5.21
CA MET A 102 -2.40 -14.84 -5.74
C MET A 102 -3.85 -14.68 -5.30
N ALA A 103 -4.10 -14.33 -4.03
CA ALA A 103 -5.45 -14.08 -3.52
C ALA A 103 -6.11 -12.87 -4.22
N ILE A 104 -5.34 -11.81 -4.51
CA ILE A 104 -5.84 -10.66 -5.27
C ILE A 104 -6.18 -11.10 -6.69
N ASN A 105 -5.29 -11.83 -7.38
CA ASN A 105 -5.55 -12.33 -8.73
C ASN A 105 -6.76 -13.27 -8.78
N HIS A 106 -6.98 -14.10 -7.76
CA HIS A 106 -8.15 -14.98 -7.70
C HIS A 106 -9.48 -14.22 -7.70
N GLU A 107 -9.56 -13.09 -6.97
CA GLU A 107 -10.77 -12.27 -6.87
C GLU A 107 -10.90 -11.26 -8.03
N VAL A 108 -9.76 -10.84 -8.57
CA VAL A 108 -9.60 -9.87 -9.66
C VAL A 108 -8.64 -10.46 -10.70
N PRO A 109 -9.13 -11.33 -11.60
CA PRO A 109 -8.29 -12.09 -12.55
C PRO A 109 -7.43 -11.24 -13.49
N GLU A 110 -7.88 -10.02 -13.78
CA GLU A 110 -7.13 -9.05 -14.58
C GLU A 110 -5.95 -8.41 -13.83
N ALA A 111 -5.82 -8.58 -12.52
CA ALA A 111 -4.72 -8.01 -11.75
C ALA A 111 -3.44 -8.82 -11.99
N LEU A 112 -2.43 -8.20 -12.61
CA LEU A 112 -1.18 -8.82 -13.01
C LEU A 112 -0.04 -8.33 -12.11
N LEU A 113 0.70 -9.25 -11.50
CA LEU A 113 1.89 -8.92 -10.72
C LEU A 113 2.98 -8.33 -11.63
N VAL A 114 3.46 -7.15 -11.27
CA VAL A 114 4.63 -6.51 -11.88
C VAL A 114 5.86 -7.00 -11.14
N ALA A 115 6.89 -7.38 -11.90
CA ALA A 115 8.10 -8.04 -11.41
C ALA A 115 8.60 -7.51 -10.05
N GLN A 116 9.04 -8.44 -9.21
CA GLN A 116 9.71 -8.14 -7.94
C GLN A 116 11.13 -7.60 -8.24
N PRO A 117 11.64 -6.59 -7.51
CA PRO A 117 13.07 -6.35 -7.47
C PRO A 117 13.75 -7.64 -6.99
N ALA A 118 14.69 -8.15 -7.79
CA ALA A 118 15.51 -9.32 -7.47
C ALA A 118 16.49 -9.04 -6.33
#